data_AF-E3GGI2-F1
#
_entry.id   AF-E3GGI2-F1
#
_cell.length_a   1.000
_cell.length_b   1.000
_cell.length_c   1.000
_cell.angle_alpha   90.00
_cell.angle_beta   90.00
_cell.angle_gamma   90.00
#
_symmetry.space_group_name_H-M   'P 1'
#
loop_
_entity.id
_entity.type
_entity.pdbx_description
1 polymer ?
#
loop_
_entity_poly.entity_id
_entity_poly.type
_entity_poly.pdbx_seq_one_letter_code
_entity_poly.pdbx_strand_id
1 'polypeptide(L)'
;MSKRTLEVLSRFKEVNLFLCGIVPLIGCLSTVITYKRHERFAGESKYPLKKILASAFDGITSFSIEPIRMISVVGVISFLVSIGILIYSIITNYLGNTITGWTSLACSIWALGRIQLLAIGIIGEYIGKIYNETKEDPKYFIETFIKD
;
A
#
# COMPACT_ATOMS: atom_id res chain seq x y z
N MET A 1 -18.26 5.01 -24.36
CA MET A 1 -18.57 3.84 -23.50
C MET A 1 -20.00 3.42 -23.78
N SER A 2 -20.30 2.11 -23.81
CA SER A 2 -21.69 1.64 -23.99
C SER A 2 -22.52 1.87 -22.72
N LYS A 3 -23.85 1.94 -22.84
CA LYS A 3 -24.76 2.08 -21.68
C LYS A 3 -24.52 0.99 -20.64
N ARG A 4 -24.33 -0.25 -21.08
CA ARG A 4 -24.00 -1.41 -20.22
C ARG A 4 -22.70 -1.19 -19.43
N THR A 5 -21.65 -0.68 -20.09
CA THR A 5 -20.37 -0.41 -19.41
C THR A 5 -20.51 0.68 -18.35
N LEU A 6 -21.31 1.71 -18.63
CA LEU A 6 -21.59 2.79 -17.67
C LEU A 6 -22.39 2.29 -16.46
N GLU A 7 -23.40 1.44 -16.66
CA GLU A 7 -24.18 0.84 -15.58
C GLU A 7 -23.34 -0.09 -14.69
N VAL A 8 -22.35 -0.80 -15.24
CA VAL A 8 -21.43 -1.61 -14.43
C VAL A 8 -20.44 -0.73 -13.69
N LEU A 9 -19.88 0.29 -14.36
CA LEU A 9 -18.96 1.24 -13.73
C LEU A 9 -19.63 2.03 -12.59
N SER A 10 -20.91 2.37 -12.71
CA SER A 10 -21.67 3.09 -11.66
C SER A 10 -21.91 2.26 -10.41
N ARG A 11 -21.74 0.93 -10.45
CA ARG A 11 -21.86 0.05 -9.27
C ARG A 11 -20.62 0.06 -8.38
N PHE A 12 -19.46 0.44 -8.91
CA PHE A 12 -18.25 0.58 -8.09
C PHE A 12 -18.47 1.72 -7.09
N LYS A 13 -18.38 1.44 -5.79
CA LYS A 13 -18.54 2.45 -4.72
C LYS A 13 -17.23 3.09 -4.26
N GLU A 14 -16.11 2.76 -4.87
CA GLU A 14 -14.78 3.23 -4.45
C GLU A 14 -14.63 4.75 -4.56
N VAL A 15 -14.12 5.37 -3.49
CA VAL A 15 -13.85 6.81 -3.38
C VAL A 15 -12.66 7.21 -4.27
N ASN A 16 -11.57 6.45 -4.20
CA ASN A 16 -10.39 6.65 -5.03
C ASN A 16 -10.52 5.88 -6.34
N LEU A 17 -11.21 6.49 -7.31
CA LEU A 17 -11.45 5.93 -8.64
C LEU A 17 -10.16 5.88 -9.49
N PHE A 18 -9.47 4.75 -9.48
CA PHE A 18 -8.42 4.48 -10.45
C PHE A 18 -9.00 3.87 -11.73
N LEU A 19 -9.56 4.73 -12.59
CA LEU A 19 -10.24 4.32 -13.83
C LEU A 19 -9.36 3.45 -14.75
N CYS A 20 -8.04 3.70 -14.77
CA CYS A 20 -7.10 2.90 -15.55
C CYS A 20 -7.07 1.42 -15.13
N GLY A 21 -7.33 1.11 -13.86
CA GLY A 21 -7.42 -0.26 -13.36
C GLY A 21 -8.84 -0.83 -13.44
N ILE A 22 -9.85 0.00 -13.14
CA ILE A 22 -11.27 -0.44 -13.10
C ILE A 22 -11.79 -0.77 -14.51
N VAL A 23 -11.47 0.05 -15.52
CA VAL A 23 -12.00 -0.12 -16.88
C VAL A 23 -11.62 -1.47 -17.50
N PRO A 24 -10.36 -1.95 -17.40
CA PRO A 24 -10.01 -3.31 -17.78
C PRO A 24 -10.71 -4.39 -16.92
N LEU A 25 -10.89 -4.14 -15.62
CA LEU A 25 -11.45 -5.11 -14.67
C LEU A 25 -12.94 -5.43 -14.93
N ILE A 26 -13.68 -4.48 -15.52
CA ILE A 26 -15.10 -4.64 -15.87
C ILE A 26 -15.33 -5.77 -16.91
N GLY A 27 -14.28 -6.18 -17.64
CA GLY A 27 -14.36 -7.29 -18.61
C GLY A 27 -15.25 -7.01 -19.82
N CYS A 28 -15.62 -5.75 -20.06
CA CYS A 28 -16.33 -5.35 -21.28
C CYS A 28 -15.40 -5.43 -22.50
N LEU A 29 -15.99 -5.62 -23.68
CA LEU A 29 -15.27 -5.51 -24.95
C LEU A 29 -14.59 -4.13 -25.03
N SER A 30 -13.27 -4.15 -25.09
CA SER A 30 -12.43 -2.97 -25.23
C SER A 30 -11.50 -3.16 -26.42
N THR A 31 -11.17 -2.05 -27.08
CA THR A 31 -10.20 -2.02 -28.18
C THR A 31 -9.31 -0.80 -28.01
N VAL A 32 -8.07 -0.90 -28.48
CA VAL A 32 -7.09 0.18 -28.41
C VAL A 32 -6.92 0.76 -29.80
N ILE A 33 -7.29 2.03 -29.97
CA ILE A 33 -7.14 2.74 -31.24
C ILE A 33 -5.86 3.57 -31.16
N THR A 34 -4.85 3.17 -31.91
CA THR A 34 -3.59 3.92 -32.02
C THR A 34 -3.76 5.11 -32.95
N TYR A 35 -3.33 6.29 -32.52
CA TYR A 35 -3.28 7.49 -33.36
C TYR A 35 -1.90 8.13 -33.25
N LYS A 36 -1.43 8.78 -34.32
CA LYS A 36 -0.13 9.46 -34.32
C LYS A 36 -0.32 10.86 -33.72
N ARG A 37 0.31 11.11 -32.58
CA ARG A 37 0.22 12.39 -31.88
C ARG A 37 1.41 13.27 -32.27
N HIS A 38 1.15 14.51 -32.68
CA HIS A 38 2.21 15.50 -32.90
C HIS A 38 2.84 15.91 -31.57
N GLU A 39 4.11 16.31 -31.64
CA GLU A 39 4.85 16.86 -30.50
C GLU A 39 4.15 18.13 -29.98
N ARG A 40 4.15 18.34 -28.66
CA ARG A 40 3.46 19.49 -28.08
C ARG A 40 4.19 20.77 -28.50
N PHE A 41 3.47 21.68 -29.13
CA PHE A 41 4.00 22.98 -29.55
C PHE A 41 4.36 23.89 -28.36
N ALA A 42 3.65 23.75 -27.23
CA ALA A 42 3.92 24.46 -26.00
C ALA A 42 3.33 23.71 -24.78
N GLY A 43 3.93 23.94 -23.61
CA GLY A 43 3.46 23.45 -22.31
C GLY A 43 4.15 22.17 -21.82
N GLU A 44 4.27 22.07 -20.51
CA GLU A 44 4.84 20.91 -19.82
C GLU A 44 3.86 19.72 -19.78
N SER A 45 4.40 18.51 -19.61
CA SER A 45 3.54 17.35 -19.43
C SER A 45 2.75 17.42 -18.14
N LYS A 46 1.41 17.44 -18.23
CA LYS A 46 0.50 17.24 -17.10
C LYS A 46 0.68 15.89 -16.37
N TYR A 47 1.36 14.94 -17.02
CA TYR A 47 1.71 13.61 -16.50
C TYR A 47 3.23 13.38 -16.61
N PRO A 48 4.02 13.92 -15.66
CA PRO A 48 5.43 13.54 -15.52
C PRO A 48 5.54 12.13 -14.89
N LEU A 49 6.69 11.47 -15.05
CA LEU A 49 6.95 10.12 -14.49
C LEU A 49 6.58 10.02 -13.00
N LYS A 50 6.89 11.06 -12.21
CA LYS A 50 6.52 11.12 -10.78
C LYS A 50 5.01 10.97 -10.54
N LYS A 51 4.18 11.56 -11.41
CA LYS A 51 2.72 11.55 -11.28
C LYS A 51 2.10 10.23 -11.74
N ILE A 52 2.73 9.58 -12.71
CA ILE A 52 2.38 8.22 -13.14
C ILE A 52 2.68 7.22 -12.02
N LEU A 53 3.87 7.33 -11.42
CA LEU A 53 4.26 6.49 -10.27
C LEU A 53 3.35 6.74 -9.07
N ALA A 54 3.09 7.99 -8.70
CA ALA A 54 2.16 8.33 -7.62
C ALA A 54 0.77 7.73 -7.87
N SER A 55 0.23 7.86 -9.08
CA SER A 55 -1.08 7.27 -9.43
C SER A 55 -1.09 5.74 -9.39
N ALA A 56 0.05 5.08 -9.66
CA ALA A 56 0.17 3.63 -9.53
C ALA A 56 0.23 3.20 -8.06
N PHE A 57 0.95 3.94 -7.21
CA PHE A 57 0.97 3.73 -5.76
C PHE A 57 -0.42 3.93 -5.15
N ASP A 58 -1.12 5.01 -5.54
CA ASP A 58 -2.50 5.28 -5.13
C ASP A 58 -3.47 4.18 -5.59
N GLY A 59 -3.24 3.60 -6.79
CA GLY A 59 -3.98 2.43 -7.25
C GLY A 59 -3.77 1.22 -6.34
N ILE A 60 -2.51 0.86 -6.06
CA ILE A 60 -2.17 -0.30 -5.23
C ILE A 60 -2.73 -0.16 -3.80
N THR A 61 -2.65 1.03 -3.21
CA THR A 61 -3.16 1.30 -1.86
C THR A 61 -4.69 1.39 -1.82
N SER A 62 -5.35 1.83 -2.90
CA SER A 62 -6.82 1.94 -2.97
C SER A 62 -7.53 0.59 -3.11
N PHE A 63 -6.91 -0.37 -3.80
CA PHE A 63 -7.51 -1.70 -4.02
C PHE A 63 -7.12 -2.75 -3.00
N SER A 64 -6.12 -2.51 -2.14
CA SER A 64 -5.54 -3.59 -1.35
C SER A 64 -5.06 -3.18 0.05
N ILE A 65 -5.43 -3.98 1.05
CA ILE A 65 -4.82 -4.01 2.41
C ILE A 65 -3.44 -4.69 2.39
N GLU A 66 -3.06 -5.32 1.29
CA GLU A 66 -1.82 -6.09 1.16
C GLU A 66 -0.53 -5.32 1.52
N PRO A 67 -0.37 -4.01 1.24
CA PRO A 67 0.84 -3.28 1.65
C PRO A 67 1.05 -3.31 3.16
N ILE A 68 -0.03 -3.18 3.92
CA ILE A 68 -0.01 -3.24 5.38
C ILE A 68 0.30 -4.66 5.85
N ARG A 69 -0.33 -5.67 5.22
CA ARG A 69 -0.07 -7.09 5.52
C ARG A 69 1.39 -7.48 5.27
N MET A 70 2.01 -6.90 4.23
CA MET A 70 3.42 -7.13 3.90
C MET A 70 4.35 -6.61 5.00
N ILE A 71 4.06 -5.43 5.58
CA ILE A 71 4.82 -4.88 6.72
C ILE A 71 4.71 -5.80 7.94
N SER A 72 3.51 -6.33 8.23
CA SER A 72 3.31 -7.29 9.32
C SER A 72 4.11 -8.57 9.10
N VAL A 73 4.16 -9.10 7.88
CA VAL A 73 4.98 -10.28 7.54
C VAL A 73 6.47 -9.99 7.70
N VAL A 74 6.95 -8.83 7.24
CA VAL A 74 8.34 -8.40 7.44
C VAL A 74 8.66 -8.26 8.93
N GLY A 75 7.72 -7.75 9.73
CA GLY A 75 7.85 -7.68 11.20
C GLY A 75 8.02 -9.06 11.83
N VAL A 76 7.25 -10.06 11.40
CA VAL A 76 7.36 -11.45 11.88
C VAL A 76 8.69 -12.09 11.46
N ILE A 77 9.13 -11.89 10.21
CA ILE A 77 10.43 -12.40 9.73
C ILE A 77 11.57 -11.76 10.52
N SER A 78 11.51 -10.44 10.72
CA SER A 78 12.48 -9.71 11.53
C SER A 78 12.53 -10.27 12.95
N PHE A 79 11.38 -10.53 13.57
CA PHE A 79 11.31 -11.14 14.89
C PHE A 79 12.03 -12.51 14.95
N LEU A 80 11.82 -13.38 13.96
CA LEU A 80 12.46 -14.69 13.87
C LEU A 80 13.98 -14.61 13.70
N VAL A 81 14.47 -13.79 12.75
CA VAL A 81 15.92 -13.58 12.52
C VAL A 81 16.60 -13.12 13.80
N SER A 82 15.91 -12.23 14.50
CA SER A 82 16.42 -11.60 15.68
C SER A 82 16.53 -12.62 16.82
N ILE A 83 15.64 -13.63 16.94
CA ILE A 83 15.76 -14.72 17.93
C ILE A 83 17.08 -15.47 17.70
N GLY A 84 17.42 -15.75 16.44
CA GLY A 84 18.70 -16.36 16.08
C GLY A 84 19.91 -15.53 16.55
N ILE A 85 19.84 -14.21 16.41
CA ILE A 85 20.92 -13.32 16.83
C ILE A 85 21.02 -13.22 18.36
N LEU A 86 19.90 -13.33 19.07
CA LEU A 86 19.89 -13.38 20.53
C LEU A 86 20.56 -14.66 21.04
N ILE A 87 20.24 -15.81 20.44
CA ILE A 87 20.89 -17.09 20.74
C ILE A 87 22.39 -17.03 20.44
N TYR A 88 22.78 -16.50 19.28
CA TYR A 88 24.19 -16.31 18.91
C TYR A 88 24.93 -15.42 19.92
N SER A 89 24.30 -14.34 20.37
CA SER A 89 24.90 -13.40 21.34
C SER A 89 25.15 -14.08 22.69
N ILE A 90 24.21 -14.90 23.17
CA ILE A 90 24.37 -15.69 24.41
C ILE A 90 25.51 -16.71 24.27
N ILE A 91 25.56 -17.44 23.15
CA ILE A 91 26.61 -18.43 22.88
C ILE A 91 27.98 -17.75 22.86
N THR A 92 28.13 -16.64 22.13
CA THR A 92 29.40 -15.92 22.01
C THR A 92 29.88 -15.37 23.36
N ASN A 93 28.94 -14.94 24.22
CA ASN A 93 29.24 -14.51 25.59
C ASN A 93 29.80 -15.66 26.44
N TYR A 94 29.21 -16.85 26.33
CA TYR A 94 29.70 -18.06 27.01
C TYR A 94 31.07 -18.52 26.50
N LEU A 95 31.37 -18.30 25.21
CA LEU A 95 32.66 -18.60 24.59
C LEU A 95 33.78 -17.60 24.95
N GLY A 96 33.50 -16.57 25.76
CA GLY A 96 34.51 -15.63 26.26
C GLY A 96 35.09 -14.66 25.21
N ASN A 97 34.54 -14.65 24.00
CA ASN A 97 35.05 -13.89 22.85
C ASN A 97 34.41 -12.51 22.67
N THR A 98 33.72 -12.00 23.70
CA THR A 98 32.95 -10.74 23.60
C THR A 98 33.53 -9.64 24.48
N ILE A 99 33.59 -8.43 23.92
CA ILE A 99 33.85 -7.19 24.66
C ILE A 99 32.79 -7.04 25.75
N THR A 100 33.23 -6.79 26.97
CA THR A 100 32.38 -6.64 28.16
C THR A 100 31.34 -5.55 27.94
N GLY A 101 30.06 -5.88 28.19
CA GLY A 101 28.93 -4.94 28.05
C GLY A 101 28.35 -4.79 26.63
N TRP A 102 29.03 -5.20 25.57
CA TRP A 102 28.48 -5.11 24.20
C TRP A 102 27.28 -6.05 24.01
N THR A 103 27.37 -7.26 24.56
CA THR A 103 26.33 -8.29 24.47
C THR A 103 25.01 -7.82 25.09
N SER A 104 25.04 -7.23 26.29
CA SER A 104 23.82 -6.76 26.97
C SER A 104 23.20 -5.54 26.29
N LEU A 105 24.03 -4.64 25.76
CA LEU A 105 23.59 -3.44 25.06
C LEU A 105 22.95 -3.79 23.71
N ALA A 106 23.60 -4.64 22.91
CA ALA A 106 23.05 -5.16 21.67
C ALA A 106 21.74 -5.92 21.89
N CYS A 107 21.70 -6.81 22.90
CA CYS A 107 20.49 -7.57 23.22
C CYS A 107 19.32 -6.64 23.60
N SER A 108 19.58 -5.59 24.39
CA SER A 108 18.55 -4.64 24.82
C SER A 108 17.96 -3.83 23.65
N ILE A 109 18.81 -3.26 22.78
CA ILE A 109 18.36 -2.51 21.60
C ILE A 109 17.53 -3.40 20.68
N TRP A 110 18.01 -4.62 20.45
CA TRP A 110 17.34 -5.57 19.57
C TRP A 110 16.01 -6.08 20.15
N ALA A 111 15.93 -6.28 21.47
CA ALA A 111 14.68 -6.66 22.13
C ALA A 111 13.64 -5.55 22.02
N LEU A 112 14.03 -4.30 22.28
CA LEU A 112 13.15 -3.13 22.17
C LEU A 112 12.68 -2.90 20.73
N GLY A 113 13.59 -2.94 19.75
CA GLY A 113 13.25 -2.74 18.34
C GLY A 113 12.27 -3.79 17.80
N ARG A 114 12.37 -5.04 18.28
CA ARG A 114 11.43 -6.12 17.92
C ARG A 114 10.04 -5.90 18.47
N ILE A 115 9.92 -5.54 19.75
CA ILE A 115 8.63 -5.25 20.38
C ILE A 115 7.94 -4.10 19.65
N GLN A 116 8.69 -3.06 19.25
CA GLN A 116 8.15 -1.95 18.46
C GLN A 116 7.64 -2.41 17.09
N LEU A 117 8.42 -3.21 16.36
CA LEU A 117 7.99 -3.74 15.05
C LEU A 117 6.74 -4.63 15.15
N LEU A 118 6.65 -5.48 16.18
CA LEU A 118 5.46 -6.28 16.45
C LEU A 118 4.23 -5.41 16.76
N ALA A 119 4.40 -4.39 17.60
CA ALA A 119 3.32 -3.45 17.92
C ALA A 119 2.81 -2.72 16.67
N ILE A 120 3.72 -2.25 15.81
CA ILE A 120 3.36 -1.58 14.54
C ILE A 120 2.63 -2.55 13.60
N GLY A 121 3.04 -3.81 13.52
CA GLY A 121 2.35 -4.82 12.70
C GLY A 121 0.91 -5.05 13.17
N ILE A 122 0.68 -5.15 14.48
CA ILE A 122 -0.67 -5.29 15.04
C ILE A 122 -1.51 -4.04 14.74
N ILE A 123 -0.98 -2.85 15.01
CA ILE A 123 -1.66 -1.58 14.74
C ILE A 123 -2.01 -1.47 13.25
N GLY A 124 -1.10 -1.86 12.36
CA GLY A 124 -1.34 -1.91 10.92
C GLY A 124 -2.54 -2.78 10.56
N GLU A 125 -2.61 -3.99 11.08
CA GLU A 125 -3.74 -4.92 10.84
C GLU A 125 -5.08 -4.33 11.29
N TYR A 126 -5.11 -3.65 12.44
CA TYR A 126 -6.30 -2.94 12.91
C TYR A 126 -6.69 -1.77 12.01
N ILE A 127 -5.72 -0.95 11.59
CA ILE A 127 -5.96 0.15 10.64
C ILE A 127 -6.48 -0.39 9.31
N GLY A 128 -5.97 -1.54 8.83
CA GLY A 128 -6.47 -2.20 7.63
C GLY A 128 -7.92 -2.66 7.75
N LYS A 129 -8.32 -3.20 8.91
CA LYS A 129 -9.73 -3.55 9.18
C LYS A 129 -10.62 -2.32 9.23
N ILE A 130 -10.19 -1.26 9.94
CA ILE A 130 -10.91 0.02 10.00
C ILE A 130 -11.08 0.59 8.59
N TYR A 131 -10.01 0.62 7.79
CA TYR A 131 -10.05 1.11 6.41
C TYR A 131 -11.07 0.35 5.54
N ASN A 132 -11.18 -0.97 5.72
CA ASN A 132 -12.19 -1.77 5.03
C ASN A 132 -13.62 -1.47 5.51
N GLU A 133 -13.81 -1.26 6.81
CA GLU A 133 -15.12 -0.94 7.39
C GLU A 133 -15.58 0.49 7.09
N THR A 134 -14.68 1.45 6.97
CA THR A 134 -14.99 2.86 6.67
C THR A 134 -15.22 3.12 5.17
N LYS A 135 -15.10 2.11 4.31
CA LYS A 135 -15.07 2.28 2.83
C LYS A 135 -16.45 2.58 2.19
N GLU A 136 -17.37 3.20 2.91
CA GLU A 136 -18.73 3.54 2.44
C GLU A 136 -19.01 5.05 2.29
N ASP A 137 -17.98 5.89 2.16
CA ASP A 137 -18.20 7.32 1.97
C ASP A 137 -18.89 7.64 0.61
N PRO A 138 -19.94 8.47 0.60
CA PRO A 138 -20.62 8.87 -0.62
C PRO A 138 -19.70 9.73 -1.51
N LYS A 139 -19.60 9.37 -2.80
CA LYS A 139 -18.66 9.97 -3.76
C LYS A 139 -18.82 11.46 -4.00
N TYR A 140 -20.04 11.97 -3.86
CA TYR A 140 -20.40 13.37 -4.03
C TYR A 140 -21.76 13.61 -3.40
N PHE A 141 -21.97 14.81 -2.88
CA PHE A 141 -23.30 15.30 -2.51
C PHE A 141 -23.81 16.19 -3.63
N ILE A 142 -25.03 15.93 -4.10
CA ILE A 142 -25.68 16.80 -5.09
C ILE A 142 -26.36 17.93 -4.32
N GLU A 143 -25.86 19.15 -4.47
CA GLU A 143 -26.45 20.33 -3.82
C GLU A 143 -27.66 20.88 -4.60
N THR A 144 -27.60 20.89 -5.93
CA THR A 144 -28.70 21.42 -6.75
C THR A 144 -28.73 20.75 -8.12
N PHE A 145 -29.92 20.35 -8.56
CA PHE A 145 -30.15 19.76 -9.88
C PHE A 145 -30.82 20.81 -10.77
N ILE A 146 -30.07 21.39 -11.71
CA ILE A 146 -30.63 22.32 -12.69
C ILE A 146 -31.22 21.47 -13.82
N LYS A 147 -32.54 21.54 -13.98
CA LYS A 147 -33.27 20.90 -15.07
C LYS A 147 -33.51 21.96 -16.14
N ASP A 148 -32.92 21.76 -17.32
CA ASP A 148 -33.29 22.48 -18.54
C ASP A 148 -34.67 22.01 -19.04
#